data_AF-A0AAV5A5M0-F1
#
_entry.id   AF-A0AAV5A5M0-F1
#
_cell.length_a   1.000
_cell.length_b   1.000
_cell.length_c   1.000
_cell.angle_alpha   90.00
_cell.angle_beta   90.00
_cell.angle_gamma   90.00
#
_symmetry.space_group_name_H-M   'P 1'
#
loop_
_entity.id
_entity.type
_entity.pdbx_description
1 polymer ?
#
loop_
_entity_poly.entity_id
_entity_poly.type
_entity_poly.pdbx_seq_one_letter_code
_entity_poly.pdbx_strand_id
1 'polypeptide(L)'
;MSRIRPRSPTRALNALYSALLNAVSTLDLSFSPSVTISRLKTYQFTLTEIIYYLLHAIHATFWLIIMQQPSFPLKLVLPVLYGLVLLIPFTSQFFLPAIPIFAWLLAYYTSRFIPAAYRPSISVSLLPTLESVLYGANISDILTRFTHPILDIIAWLPYGVIHFIAPFFVAAFLWLFSPKPALKFWASVFGYMNLAGVWCQIVFPCSAPWYELIYGLTPANYSMPGSPGGLARIDALFHSNGYTTTFSNAPVVFGAFPSLHSGCATIEALVVSHFFPAATPYVWAYTGVLYWATMYLTHHYLIDVVGGACLATAFFYFFLPAELDHNTKNGFGGSTTVRSKYDQYDLEAPPRIRRRTASAFSATSSLDSQDEEEQEISYRSPLSVNANPINSGNPFLPQGDRERLPKRGHKHTASIASLIRAEERVEDGWSPIGTGYGMPSSPLRPRENGEPTTPTNIIENDNTLSQLGWTSMSL
;
A
#
# COMPACT_ATOMS: atom_id res chain seq x y z
N MET A 1 22.38 17.57 4.96
CA MET A 1 22.84 16.52 5.90
C MET A 1 23.69 15.53 5.14
N SER A 2 24.97 15.42 5.52
CA SER A 2 25.97 14.56 4.88
C SER A 2 25.60 13.07 5.02
N ARG A 3 26.06 12.25 4.07
CA ARG A 3 25.88 10.78 4.04
C ARG A 3 26.54 10.14 5.27
N ILE A 4 25.83 10.04 6.38
CA ILE A 4 26.24 9.19 7.51
C ILE A 4 25.84 7.76 7.15
N ARG A 5 26.66 7.06 6.37
CA ARG A 5 26.73 5.60 6.51
C ARG A 5 27.67 5.34 7.68
N PRO A 6 27.19 4.97 8.87
CA PRO A 6 28.07 4.68 9.98
C PRO A 6 28.96 3.50 9.58
N ARG A 7 30.27 3.77 9.45
CA ARG A 7 31.29 2.79 9.08
C ARG A 7 31.57 1.76 10.20
N SER A 8 30.94 1.89 11.37
CA SER A 8 30.99 0.92 12.46
C SER A 8 29.67 0.88 13.25
N PRO A 9 29.26 -0.27 13.80
CA PRO A 9 28.06 -0.40 14.65
C PRO A 9 28.07 0.58 15.84
N THR A 10 29.25 0.80 16.44
CA THR A 10 29.45 1.77 17.53
C THR A 10 29.10 3.21 17.13
N ARG A 11 29.45 3.64 15.90
CA ARG A 11 29.06 4.97 15.41
C ARG A 11 27.56 5.07 15.15
N ALA A 12 26.93 4.01 14.66
CA ALA A 12 25.48 3.96 14.47
C ALA A 12 24.75 4.09 15.82
N LEU A 13 25.18 3.33 16.83
CA LEU A 13 24.63 3.39 18.18
C LEU A 13 24.82 4.77 18.82
N ASN A 14 26.00 5.36 18.69
CA ASN A 14 26.25 6.71 19.23
C ASN A 14 25.39 7.78 18.54
N ALA A 15 25.18 7.67 17.22
CA ALA A 15 24.31 8.58 16.48
C ALA A 15 22.84 8.42 16.92
N LEU A 16 22.35 7.18 17.06
CA LEU A 16 21.02 6.89 17.56
C LEU A 16 20.83 7.43 19.00
N TYR A 17 21.79 7.19 19.88
CA TYR A 17 21.75 7.67 21.27
C TYR A 17 21.72 9.21 21.33
N SER A 18 22.55 9.88 20.53
CA SER A 18 22.58 11.34 20.47
C SER A 18 21.27 11.93 19.92
N ALA A 19 20.69 11.29 18.89
CA ALA A 19 19.40 11.67 18.33
C ALA A 19 18.27 11.49 19.36
N LEU A 20 18.28 10.38 20.10
CA LEU A 20 17.31 10.12 21.16
C LEU A 20 17.40 11.16 22.28
N LEU A 21 18.61 11.46 22.77
CA LEU A 21 18.80 12.48 23.81
C LEU A 21 18.30 13.84 23.38
N ASN A 22 18.60 14.26 22.14
CA ASN A 22 18.10 15.50 21.59
C ASN A 22 16.57 15.50 21.52
N ALA A 23 15.98 14.47 20.90
CA ALA A 23 14.53 14.36 20.75
C ALA A 23 13.80 14.40 22.09
N VAL A 24 14.27 13.62 23.08
CA VAL A 24 13.71 13.59 24.44
C VAL A 24 13.89 14.93 25.15
N SER A 25 15.02 15.60 25.00
CA SER A 25 15.26 16.92 25.61
C SER A 25 14.30 18.02 25.13
N THR A 26 13.66 17.82 23.98
CA THR A 26 12.70 18.78 23.41
C THR A 26 11.25 18.52 23.82
N LEU A 27 10.97 17.40 24.50
CA LEU A 27 9.62 17.06 24.95
C LEU A 27 9.19 17.91 26.13
N ASP A 28 7.91 18.28 26.14
CA ASP A 28 7.27 18.83 27.33
C ASP A 28 6.98 17.69 28.31
N LEU A 29 7.67 17.65 29.44
CA LEU A 29 7.49 16.61 30.47
C LEU A 29 6.48 17.00 31.55
N SER A 30 5.77 18.13 31.38
CA SER A 30 4.78 18.58 32.35
C SER A 30 3.52 17.71 32.32
N PHE A 31 3.13 17.23 33.50
CA PHE A 31 1.86 16.55 33.73
C PHE A 31 0.77 17.47 34.29
N SER A 32 1.04 18.77 34.45
CA SER A 32 0.09 19.69 35.09
C SER A 32 -0.92 20.27 34.09
N PRO A 33 -2.24 20.02 34.28
CA PRO A 33 -3.30 20.65 33.49
C PRO A 33 -3.27 22.18 33.47
N SER A 34 -2.80 22.80 34.54
CA SER A 34 -2.78 24.26 34.69
C SER A 34 -1.91 24.94 33.64
N VAL A 35 -0.86 24.24 33.15
CA VAL A 35 0.02 24.74 32.09
C VAL A 35 -0.73 24.87 30.78
N THR A 36 -1.47 23.83 30.38
CA THR A 36 -2.30 23.85 29.17
C THR A 36 -3.40 24.89 29.27
N ILE A 37 -4.10 24.97 30.41
CA ILE A 37 -5.15 25.97 30.64
C ILE A 37 -4.58 27.39 30.52
N SER A 38 -3.40 27.64 31.10
CA SER A 38 -2.75 28.96 31.01
C SER A 38 -2.36 29.30 29.57
N ARG A 39 -1.79 28.33 28.83
CA ARG A 39 -1.47 28.49 27.40
C ARG A 39 -2.72 28.83 26.59
N LEU A 40 -3.81 28.09 26.79
CA LEU A 40 -5.09 28.31 26.09
C LEU A 40 -5.70 29.68 26.38
N LYS A 41 -5.65 30.16 27.63
CA LYS A 41 -6.15 31.50 28.00
C LYS A 41 -5.42 32.64 27.28
N THR A 42 -4.13 32.46 27.03
CA THR A 42 -3.30 33.45 26.33
C THR A 42 -3.26 33.25 24.81
N TYR A 43 -3.72 32.09 24.32
CA TYR A 43 -3.62 31.74 22.91
C TYR A 43 -4.59 32.56 22.06
N GLN A 44 -4.07 33.17 20.99
CA GLN A 44 -4.86 33.89 20.01
C GLN A 44 -5.07 32.97 18.80
N PHE A 45 -6.27 32.39 18.71
CA PHE A 45 -6.60 31.52 17.60
C PHE A 45 -6.73 32.30 16.29
N THR A 46 -6.11 31.78 15.24
CA THR A 46 -6.35 32.25 13.89
C THR A 46 -7.67 31.70 13.34
N LEU A 47 -8.28 32.37 12.37
CA LEU A 47 -9.52 31.90 11.75
C LEU A 47 -9.36 30.50 11.13
N THR A 48 -8.21 30.22 10.51
CA THR A 48 -7.90 28.92 9.92
C THR A 48 -7.88 27.81 10.98
N GLU A 49 -7.30 28.07 12.15
CA GLU A 49 -7.29 27.10 13.26
C GLU A 49 -8.70 26.89 13.84
N ILE A 50 -9.49 27.95 13.98
CA ILE A 50 -10.89 27.84 14.44
C ILE A 50 -11.68 26.94 13.48
N ILE A 51 -11.58 27.19 12.17
CA ILE A 51 -12.23 26.37 11.14
C ILE A 51 -11.73 24.93 11.21
N TYR A 52 -10.41 24.73 11.32
CA TYR A 52 -9.81 23.42 11.46
C TYR A 52 -10.39 22.64 12.64
N TYR A 53 -10.38 23.18 13.85
CA TYR A 53 -10.89 22.48 15.04
C TYR A 53 -12.41 22.27 14.96
N LEU A 54 -13.15 23.24 14.43
CA LEU A 54 -14.59 23.13 14.24
C LEU A 54 -14.96 21.98 13.29
N LEU A 55 -14.26 21.85 12.16
CA LEU A 55 -14.50 20.76 11.22
C LEU A 55 -14.25 19.39 11.85
N HIS A 56 -13.19 19.23 12.66
CA HIS A 56 -12.94 17.97 13.37
C HIS A 56 -13.97 17.70 14.46
N ALA A 57 -14.45 18.74 15.16
CA ALA A 57 -15.51 18.59 16.15
C ALA A 57 -16.83 18.16 15.50
N ILE A 58 -17.19 18.73 14.34
CA ILE A 58 -18.37 18.34 13.56
C ILE A 58 -18.22 16.89 13.09
N HIS A 59 -17.07 16.54 12.50
CA HIS A 59 -16.77 15.17 12.05
C HIS A 59 -16.87 14.17 13.20
N ALA A 60 -16.22 14.46 14.33
CA ALA A 60 -16.26 13.58 15.49
C ALA A 60 -17.68 13.42 16.06
N THR A 61 -18.44 14.51 16.12
CA THR A 61 -19.84 14.48 16.58
C THR A 61 -20.72 13.65 15.65
N PHE A 62 -20.58 13.84 14.33
CA PHE A 62 -21.29 13.04 13.33
C PHE A 62 -21.06 11.55 13.52
N TRP A 63 -19.80 11.11 13.66
CA TRP A 63 -19.51 9.69 13.88
C TRP A 63 -19.94 9.19 15.26
N LEU A 64 -19.74 9.96 16.33
CA LEU A 64 -20.20 9.56 17.67
C LEU A 64 -21.73 9.38 17.73
N ILE A 65 -22.50 10.14 16.94
CA ILE A 65 -23.96 9.95 16.83
C ILE A 65 -24.27 8.59 16.18
N ILE A 66 -23.62 8.25 15.07
CA ILE A 66 -23.85 7.01 14.31
C ILE A 66 -23.35 5.76 15.03
N MET A 67 -22.29 5.88 15.84
CA MET A 67 -21.68 4.77 16.57
C MET A 67 -22.68 4.01 17.44
N GLN A 68 -22.85 2.72 17.22
CA GLN A 68 -23.77 1.91 18.05
C GLN A 68 -23.05 1.19 19.19
N GLN A 69 -21.77 0.85 18.99
CA GLN A 69 -20.93 0.22 19.99
C GLN A 69 -19.65 1.03 20.18
N PRO A 70 -19.28 1.39 21.42
CA PRO A 70 -20.11 1.30 22.63
C PRO A 70 -21.41 2.14 22.54
N SER A 71 -22.47 1.73 23.23
CA SER A 71 -23.75 2.44 23.23
C SER A 71 -23.70 3.74 24.05
N PHE A 72 -24.71 4.60 23.94
CA PHE A 72 -24.88 5.68 24.92
C PHE A 72 -25.23 5.08 26.31
N PRO A 73 -24.71 5.65 27.41
CA PRO A 73 -23.81 6.81 27.48
C PRO A 73 -22.31 6.45 27.34
N LEU A 74 -21.95 5.17 27.30
CA LEU A 74 -20.55 4.69 27.37
C LEU A 74 -19.64 5.29 26.29
N LYS A 75 -20.10 5.50 25.06
CA LYS A 75 -19.29 6.17 24.02
C LYS A 75 -18.89 7.62 24.33
N LEU A 76 -19.54 8.29 25.29
CA LEU A 76 -19.11 9.62 25.77
C LEU A 76 -17.77 9.56 26.54
N VAL A 77 -17.33 8.38 26.96
CA VAL A 77 -15.98 8.19 27.51
C VAL A 77 -14.90 8.56 26.49
N LEU A 78 -15.14 8.35 25.19
CA LEU A 78 -14.18 8.67 24.13
C LEU A 78 -13.81 10.17 24.09
N PRO A 79 -14.75 11.12 23.93
CA PRO A 79 -14.42 12.55 23.96
C PRO A 79 -13.92 13.03 25.32
N VAL A 80 -14.37 12.43 26.43
CA VAL A 80 -13.87 12.77 27.78
C VAL A 80 -12.40 12.39 27.92
N LEU A 81 -12.03 11.14 27.61
CA LEU A 81 -10.63 10.68 27.65
C LEU A 81 -9.78 11.48 26.68
N TYR A 82 -10.29 11.78 25.48
CA TYR A 82 -9.61 12.62 24.51
C TYR A 82 -9.34 14.03 25.07
N GLY A 83 -10.33 14.66 25.71
CA GLY A 83 -10.16 15.95 26.39
C GLY A 83 -9.11 15.89 27.51
N LEU A 84 -9.08 14.82 28.30
CA LEU A 84 -8.10 14.63 29.38
C LEU A 84 -6.66 14.50 28.84
N VAL A 85 -6.44 13.72 27.78
CA VAL A 85 -5.11 13.59 27.18
C VAL A 85 -4.67 14.87 26.46
N LEU A 86 -5.60 15.70 25.97
CA LEU A 86 -5.27 17.02 25.43
C LEU A 86 -4.97 18.05 26.53
N LEU A 87 -5.49 17.84 27.74
CA LEU A 87 -5.27 18.75 28.87
C LEU A 87 -3.87 18.59 29.47
N ILE A 88 -3.27 17.40 29.38
CA ILE A 88 -1.94 17.10 29.91
C ILE A 88 -0.87 17.45 28.85
N PRO A 89 0.07 18.40 29.10
CA PRO A 89 1.08 18.80 28.11
C PRO A 89 1.92 17.65 27.57
N PHE A 90 2.30 16.71 28.45
CA PHE A 90 3.06 15.53 28.08
C PHE A 90 2.40 14.70 26.98
N THR A 91 1.08 14.51 27.02
CA THR A 91 0.35 13.75 26.01
C THR A 91 -0.13 14.63 24.85
N SER A 92 -0.55 15.86 25.12
CA SER A 92 -1.15 16.75 24.11
C SER A 92 -0.19 17.05 22.95
N GLN A 93 1.12 17.08 23.19
CA GLN A 93 2.13 17.29 22.14
C GLN A 93 2.13 16.18 21.07
N PHE A 94 1.59 14.99 21.37
CA PHE A 94 1.42 13.87 20.44
C PHE A 94 -0.02 13.77 19.91
N PHE A 95 -1.01 13.94 20.77
CA PHE A 95 -2.42 13.76 20.40
C PHE A 95 -2.96 14.94 19.56
N LEU A 96 -2.48 16.17 19.76
CA LEU A 96 -2.89 17.31 18.94
C LEU A 96 -2.48 17.14 17.47
N PRO A 97 -1.20 16.84 17.12
CA PRO A 97 -0.83 16.57 15.73
C PRO A 97 -1.52 15.33 15.12
N ALA A 98 -1.93 14.36 15.94
CA ALA A 98 -2.56 13.12 15.50
C ALA A 98 -4.08 13.24 15.27
N ILE A 99 -4.68 14.42 15.44
CA ILE A 99 -6.11 14.67 15.17
C ILE A 99 -6.59 14.05 13.84
N PRO A 100 -5.90 14.22 12.70
CA PRO A 100 -6.35 13.65 11.42
C PRO A 100 -6.39 12.12 11.40
N ILE A 101 -5.46 11.47 12.12
CA ILE A 101 -5.42 10.01 12.25
C ILE A 101 -6.61 9.54 13.09
N PHE A 102 -6.90 10.20 14.22
CA PHE A 102 -8.06 9.85 15.04
C PHE A 102 -9.37 10.10 14.30
N ALA A 103 -9.46 11.16 13.49
CA ALA A 103 -10.62 11.42 12.65
C ALA A 103 -10.84 10.29 11.63
N TRP A 104 -9.77 9.80 10.99
CA TRP A 104 -9.83 8.63 10.12
C TRP A 104 -10.27 7.37 10.87
N LEU A 105 -9.62 7.02 11.98
CA LEU A 105 -9.93 5.79 12.73
C LEU A 105 -11.38 5.78 13.23
N LEU A 106 -11.86 6.93 13.71
CA LEU A 106 -13.25 7.09 14.12
C LEU A 106 -14.23 6.88 12.95
N ALA A 107 -13.93 7.45 11.78
CA ALA A 107 -14.73 7.25 10.58
C ALA A 107 -14.72 5.79 10.12
N TYR A 108 -13.55 5.18 10.03
CA TYR A 108 -13.37 3.79 9.61
C TYR A 108 -14.16 2.84 10.50
N TYR A 109 -13.94 2.89 11.82
CA TYR A 109 -14.63 2.03 12.79
C TYR A 109 -16.16 2.19 12.72
N THR A 110 -16.62 3.43 12.63
CA THR A 110 -18.03 3.78 12.79
C THR A 110 -18.84 3.59 11.50
N SER A 111 -18.18 3.66 10.34
CA SER A 111 -18.82 3.50 9.03
C SER A 111 -19.68 2.24 8.92
N ARG A 112 -19.32 1.16 9.64
CA ARG A 112 -20.07 -0.10 9.71
C ARG A 112 -21.51 0.07 10.19
N PHE A 113 -21.80 1.11 10.97
CA PHE A 113 -23.12 1.36 11.57
C PHE A 113 -24.04 2.23 10.70
N ILE A 114 -23.56 2.73 9.55
CA ILE A 114 -24.41 3.44 8.59
C ILE A 114 -25.50 2.48 8.11
N PRO A 115 -26.81 2.79 8.27
CA PRO A 115 -27.88 1.90 7.83
C PRO A 115 -27.84 1.67 6.31
N ALA A 116 -28.18 0.46 5.87
CA ALA A 116 -28.12 0.08 4.46
C ALA A 116 -28.96 0.98 3.54
N ALA A 117 -30.07 1.54 4.03
CA ALA A 117 -30.93 2.46 3.27
C ALA A 117 -30.24 3.78 2.88
N TYR A 118 -29.19 4.19 3.60
CA TYR A 118 -28.41 5.40 3.30
C TYR A 118 -27.14 5.10 2.51
N ARG A 119 -26.84 3.82 2.25
CA ARG A 119 -25.62 3.44 1.55
C ARG A 119 -25.86 3.32 0.04
N PRO A 120 -24.90 3.71 -0.80
CA PRO A 120 -24.97 3.51 -2.24
C PRO A 120 -25.05 2.03 -2.63
N SER A 121 -25.45 1.74 -3.86
CA SER A 121 -25.34 0.38 -4.40
C SER A 121 -23.86 -0.03 -4.54
N ILE A 122 -23.54 -1.26 -4.16
CA ILE A 122 -22.18 -1.81 -4.29
C ILE A 122 -21.88 -2.11 -5.76
N SER A 123 -20.75 -1.59 -6.24
CA SER A 123 -20.28 -1.90 -7.59
C SER A 123 -19.46 -3.20 -7.59
N VAL A 124 -20.00 -4.23 -8.24
CA VAL A 124 -19.33 -5.54 -8.39
C VAL A 124 -18.61 -5.72 -9.72
N SER A 125 -19.00 -4.95 -10.74
CA SER A 125 -18.48 -5.09 -12.11
C SER A 125 -17.47 -4.02 -12.50
N LEU A 126 -17.48 -2.85 -11.84
CA LEU A 126 -16.69 -1.71 -12.30
C LEU A 126 -15.19 -1.98 -12.28
N LEU A 127 -14.62 -2.37 -11.13
CA LEU A 127 -13.18 -2.59 -11.00
C LEU A 127 -12.68 -3.70 -11.94
N PRO A 128 -13.28 -4.90 -11.99
CA PRO A 128 -12.87 -5.92 -12.95
C PRO A 128 -13.03 -5.48 -14.42
N THR A 129 -14.07 -4.69 -14.74
CA THR A 129 -14.24 -4.13 -16.10
C THR A 129 -13.13 -3.13 -16.42
N LEU A 130 -12.81 -2.21 -15.52
CA LEU A 130 -11.74 -1.24 -15.71
C LEU A 130 -10.38 -1.92 -15.84
N GLU A 131 -10.11 -2.96 -15.06
CA GLU A 131 -8.86 -3.72 -15.17
C GLU A 131 -8.75 -4.41 -16.53
N SER A 132 -9.83 -5.04 -16.99
CA SER A 132 -9.90 -5.68 -18.31
C SER A 132 -9.72 -4.68 -19.45
N VAL A 133 -10.35 -3.51 -19.37
CA VAL A 133 -10.29 -2.46 -20.41
C VAL A 133 -8.92 -1.79 -20.45
N LEU A 134 -8.34 -1.46 -19.28
CA LEU A 134 -7.09 -0.70 -19.20
C LEU A 134 -5.85 -1.56 -19.40
N TYR A 135 -5.86 -2.80 -18.89
CA TYR A 135 -4.68 -3.67 -18.90
C TYR A 135 -4.83 -4.87 -19.84
N GLY A 136 -5.98 -5.05 -20.48
CA GLY A 136 -6.23 -6.12 -21.45
C GLY A 136 -6.38 -7.51 -20.82
N ALA A 137 -6.37 -7.61 -19.49
CA ALA A 137 -6.56 -8.83 -18.72
C ALA A 137 -7.00 -8.51 -17.29
N ASN A 138 -7.68 -9.45 -16.64
CA ASN A 138 -7.86 -9.44 -15.18
C ASN A 138 -6.56 -9.94 -14.54
N ILE A 139 -5.59 -9.03 -14.38
CA ILE A 139 -4.25 -9.33 -13.83
C ILE A 139 -4.39 -9.99 -12.46
N SER A 140 -5.35 -9.52 -11.68
CA SER A 140 -5.63 -10.02 -10.35
C SER A 140 -6.03 -11.50 -10.40
N ASP A 141 -6.99 -11.89 -11.24
CA ASP A 141 -7.37 -13.28 -11.48
C ASP A 141 -6.18 -14.16 -11.89
N ILE A 142 -5.31 -13.69 -12.80
CA ILE A 142 -4.10 -14.44 -13.19
C ILE A 142 -3.19 -14.70 -11.99
N LEU A 143 -2.94 -13.70 -11.15
CA LEU A 143 -2.09 -13.84 -9.97
C LEU A 143 -2.69 -14.80 -8.94
N THR A 144 -4.01 -14.88 -8.84
CA THR A 144 -4.69 -15.79 -7.90
C THR A 144 -4.59 -17.27 -8.29
N ARG A 145 -4.27 -17.58 -9.55
CA ARG A 145 -4.17 -18.97 -10.06
C ARG A 145 -2.83 -19.63 -9.73
N PHE A 146 -1.80 -18.83 -9.44
CA PHE A 146 -0.44 -19.33 -9.19
C PHE A 146 -0.06 -19.11 -7.73
N THR A 147 -0.66 -19.90 -6.83
CA THR A 147 -0.41 -19.81 -5.40
C THR A 147 0.62 -20.84 -4.93
N HIS A 148 1.43 -20.47 -3.95
CA HIS A 148 2.44 -21.34 -3.35
C HIS A 148 2.68 -20.94 -1.89
N PRO A 149 2.88 -21.88 -0.94
CA PRO A 149 3.06 -21.54 0.47
C PRO A 149 4.19 -20.54 0.77
N ILE A 150 5.30 -20.62 0.02
CA ILE A 150 6.39 -19.63 0.14
C ILE A 150 5.94 -18.23 -0.30
N LEU A 151 5.19 -18.13 -1.40
CA LEU A 151 4.65 -16.86 -1.87
C LEU A 151 3.58 -16.33 -0.91
N ASP A 152 2.82 -17.22 -0.27
CA ASP A 152 1.87 -16.86 0.79
C ASP A 152 2.60 -16.16 1.95
N ILE A 153 3.71 -16.71 2.43
CA ILE A 153 4.52 -16.07 3.49
C ILE A 153 5.13 -14.74 3.02
N ILE A 154 5.65 -14.68 1.79
CA ILE A 154 6.24 -13.44 1.24
C ILE A 154 5.18 -12.35 1.07
N ALA A 155 3.95 -12.69 0.69
CA ALA A 155 2.83 -11.75 0.59
C ALA A 155 2.28 -11.36 1.97
N TRP A 156 2.18 -12.34 2.88
CA TRP A 156 1.66 -12.15 4.22
C TRP A 156 2.53 -11.24 5.08
N LEU A 157 3.84 -11.30 4.99
CA LEU A 157 4.68 -10.44 5.84
C LEU A 157 4.44 -8.93 5.62
N PRO A 158 4.49 -8.38 4.38
CA PRO A 158 4.16 -6.99 4.13
C PRO A 158 2.67 -6.69 4.35
N TYR A 159 1.77 -7.54 3.83
CA TYR A 159 0.32 -7.29 3.83
C TYR A 159 -0.39 -7.62 5.16
N GLY A 160 0.07 -8.60 5.92
CA GLY A 160 -0.58 -9.09 7.13
C GLY A 160 0.05 -8.59 8.42
N VAL A 161 1.30 -8.09 8.36
CA VAL A 161 2.07 -7.70 9.56
C VAL A 161 2.69 -6.32 9.42
N ILE A 162 3.61 -6.11 8.47
CA ILE A 162 4.45 -4.91 8.44
C ILE A 162 3.63 -3.64 8.22
N HIS A 163 2.63 -3.65 7.33
CA HIS A 163 1.84 -2.43 7.04
C HIS A 163 1.10 -1.87 8.27
N PHE A 164 0.80 -2.67 9.29
CA PHE A 164 0.19 -2.18 10.53
C PHE A 164 1.20 -1.43 11.43
N ILE A 165 2.48 -1.81 11.37
CA ILE A 165 3.52 -1.27 12.26
C ILE A 165 4.36 -0.20 11.56
N ALA A 166 4.47 -0.26 10.23
CA ALA A 166 5.26 0.66 9.42
C ALA A 166 4.95 2.15 9.67
N PRO A 167 3.68 2.60 9.80
CA PRO A 167 3.38 4.00 10.07
C PRO A 167 4.00 4.52 11.37
N PHE A 168 4.09 3.68 12.40
CA PHE A 168 4.69 4.01 13.69
C PHE A 168 6.21 4.06 13.60
N PHE A 169 6.83 3.16 12.84
CA PHE A 169 8.27 3.22 12.57
C PHE A 169 8.65 4.47 11.79
N VAL A 170 7.88 4.84 10.77
CA VAL A 170 8.09 6.09 10.02
C VAL A 170 7.94 7.29 10.95
N ALA A 171 6.89 7.35 11.78
CA ALA A 171 6.70 8.41 12.76
C ALA A 171 7.89 8.52 13.73
N ALA A 172 8.37 7.39 14.28
CA ALA A 172 9.51 7.35 15.19
C ALA A 172 10.81 7.81 14.51
N PHE A 173 11.06 7.39 13.26
CA PHE A 173 12.24 7.81 12.50
C PHE A 173 12.21 9.31 12.20
N LEU A 174 11.06 9.85 11.82
CA LEU A 174 10.90 11.29 11.59
C LEU A 174 11.10 12.08 12.88
N TRP A 175 10.58 11.59 14.00
CA TRP A 175 10.77 12.22 15.31
C TRP A 175 12.24 12.27 15.73
N LEU A 176 12.99 11.19 15.51
CA LEU A 176 14.40 11.11 15.90
C LEU A 176 15.35 11.84 14.94
N PHE A 177 15.09 11.77 13.64
CA PHE A 177 16.10 12.12 12.63
C PHE A 177 15.67 13.21 11.64
N SER A 178 14.44 13.73 11.73
CA SER A 178 13.94 14.77 10.83
C SER A 178 13.63 16.09 11.56
N PRO A 179 13.49 17.21 10.83
CA PRO A 179 13.11 18.49 11.42
C PRO A 179 11.77 18.40 12.17
N LYS A 180 11.59 19.20 13.22
CA LYS A 180 10.39 19.19 14.08
C LYS A 180 9.04 19.22 13.32
N PRO A 181 8.88 20.00 12.22
CA PRO A 181 7.62 20.01 11.46
C PRO A 181 7.32 18.70 10.72
N ALA A 182 8.31 17.84 10.46
CA ALA A 182 8.15 16.62 9.66
C ALA A 182 7.17 15.62 10.27
N LEU A 183 7.16 15.46 11.60
CA LEU A 183 6.22 14.57 12.28
C LEU A 183 4.78 15.07 12.17
N LYS A 184 4.57 16.39 12.28
CA LYS A 184 3.23 17.00 12.11
C LYS A 184 2.74 16.87 10.67
N PHE A 185 3.63 17.08 9.69
CA PHE A 185 3.35 16.83 8.28
C PHE A 185 2.95 15.37 8.04
N TRP A 186 3.74 14.41 8.54
CA TRP A 186 3.45 12.97 8.45
C TRP A 186 2.08 12.61 9.01
N ALA A 187 1.79 13.02 10.26
CA ALA A 187 0.52 12.71 10.90
C ALA A 187 -0.68 13.32 10.13
N SER A 188 -0.51 14.52 9.58
CA SER A 188 -1.54 15.19 8.80
C SER A 188 -1.80 14.50 7.48
N VAL A 189 -0.74 14.27 6.68
CA VAL A 189 -0.88 13.69 5.34
C VAL A 189 -1.36 12.25 5.40
N PHE A 190 -0.83 11.45 6.33
CA PHE A 190 -1.25 10.07 6.54
C PHE A 190 -2.70 9.99 7.00
N GLY A 191 -3.09 10.81 7.99
CA GLY A 191 -4.45 10.84 8.52
C GLY A 191 -5.48 11.31 7.49
N TYR A 192 -5.23 12.42 6.79
CA TYR A 192 -6.19 12.94 5.81
C TYR A 192 -6.30 12.12 4.54
N MET A 193 -5.19 11.54 4.05
CA MET A 193 -5.24 10.62 2.91
C MET A 193 -6.12 9.41 3.24
N ASN A 194 -5.91 8.80 4.41
CA ASN A 194 -6.71 7.67 4.85
C ASN A 194 -8.18 8.05 5.11
N LEU A 195 -8.43 9.21 5.72
CA LEU A 195 -9.78 9.73 5.92
C LEU A 195 -10.51 9.93 4.58
N ALA A 196 -9.84 10.52 3.58
CA ALA A 196 -10.38 10.70 2.24
C ALA A 196 -10.65 9.36 1.55
N GLY A 197 -9.75 8.38 1.68
CA GLY A 197 -9.96 7.05 1.13
C GLY A 197 -11.17 6.34 1.76
N VAL A 198 -11.35 6.41 3.09
CA VAL A 198 -12.54 5.85 3.75
C VAL A 198 -13.82 6.54 3.28
N TRP A 199 -13.84 7.87 3.17
CA TRP A 199 -15.00 8.57 2.63
C TRP A 199 -15.29 8.16 1.19
N CYS A 200 -14.26 7.97 0.36
CA CYS A 200 -14.42 7.48 -1.00
C CYS A 200 -15.02 6.06 -1.01
N GLN A 201 -14.54 5.15 -0.18
CA GLN A 201 -15.07 3.78 -0.05
C GLN A 201 -16.53 3.75 0.42
N ILE A 202 -16.96 4.71 1.24
CA ILE A 202 -18.35 4.83 1.71
C ILE A 202 -19.27 5.33 0.59
N VAL A 203 -18.84 6.35 -0.16
CA VAL A 203 -19.63 6.98 -1.23
C VAL A 203 -19.57 6.16 -2.53
N PHE A 204 -18.52 5.39 -2.71
CA PHE A 204 -18.23 4.60 -3.90
C PHE A 204 -17.79 3.16 -3.53
N PRO A 205 -18.72 2.36 -2.98
CA PRO A 205 -18.41 1.00 -2.56
C PRO A 205 -18.13 0.11 -3.77
N CYS A 206 -16.99 -0.58 -3.75
CA CYS A 206 -16.59 -1.53 -4.78
C CYS A 206 -16.17 -2.85 -4.15
N SER A 207 -16.55 -3.97 -4.76
CA SER A 207 -16.08 -5.29 -4.35
C SER A 207 -14.61 -5.50 -4.72
N ALA A 208 -13.92 -6.30 -3.91
CA ALA A 208 -12.56 -6.75 -4.16
C ALA A 208 -12.54 -8.10 -4.91
N PRO A 209 -11.39 -8.56 -5.45
CA PRO A 209 -11.30 -9.78 -6.25
C PRO A 209 -11.84 -11.04 -5.56
N TRP A 210 -11.67 -11.18 -4.24
CA TRP A 210 -12.22 -12.31 -3.50
C TRP A 210 -13.74 -12.47 -3.69
N TYR A 211 -14.48 -11.37 -3.88
CA TYR A 211 -15.92 -11.42 -4.08
C TYR A 211 -16.26 -11.98 -5.45
N GLU A 212 -15.58 -11.50 -6.50
CA GLU A 212 -15.74 -12.00 -7.87
C GLU A 212 -15.41 -13.49 -7.96
N LEU A 213 -14.38 -13.94 -7.25
CA LEU A 213 -13.99 -15.36 -7.22
C LEU A 213 -15.05 -16.27 -6.57
N ILE A 214 -15.76 -15.78 -5.55
CA ILE A 214 -16.75 -16.58 -4.80
C ILE A 214 -18.15 -16.47 -5.42
N TYR A 215 -18.55 -15.25 -5.81
CA TYR A 215 -19.92 -14.90 -6.16
C TYR A 215 -20.08 -14.44 -7.61
N GLY A 216 -18.99 -14.36 -8.39
CA GLY A 216 -19.01 -13.77 -9.72
C GLY A 216 -19.44 -12.31 -9.68
N LEU A 217 -20.23 -11.91 -10.67
CA LEU A 217 -20.79 -10.55 -10.78
C LEU A 217 -22.20 -10.44 -10.19
N THR A 218 -22.59 -11.37 -9.31
CA THR A 218 -23.92 -11.32 -8.67
C THR A 218 -24.03 -10.08 -7.77
N PRO A 219 -25.20 -9.41 -7.74
CA PRO A 219 -25.37 -8.19 -6.94
C PRO A 219 -25.06 -8.41 -5.46
N ALA A 220 -24.12 -7.62 -4.94
CA ALA A 220 -23.75 -7.64 -3.54
C ALA A 220 -24.75 -6.86 -2.66
N ASN A 221 -24.77 -7.16 -1.37
CA ASN A 221 -25.58 -6.43 -0.40
C ASN A 221 -24.85 -6.28 0.95
N TYR A 222 -25.27 -5.31 1.76
CA TYR A 222 -24.61 -4.96 3.03
C TYR A 222 -24.80 -5.95 4.19
N SER A 223 -25.56 -7.03 4.01
CA SER A 223 -25.62 -8.13 5.00
C SER A 223 -24.52 -9.17 4.81
N MET A 224 -23.82 -9.14 3.67
CA MET A 224 -22.74 -10.07 3.38
C MET A 224 -21.51 -9.78 4.24
N PRO A 225 -20.93 -10.79 4.91
CA PRO A 225 -19.69 -10.64 5.67
C PRO A 225 -18.50 -10.45 4.73
N GLY A 226 -17.42 -9.89 5.25
CA GLY A 226 -16.14 -9.85 4.53
C GLY A 226 -15.47 -11.23 4.46
N SER A 227 -14.49 -11.33 3.57
CA SER A 227 -13.72 -12.57 3.35
C SER A 227 -12.23 -12.33 3.59
N PRO A 228 -11.52 -13.29 4.22
CA PRO A 228 -10.06 -13.25 4.30
C PRO A 228 -9.38 -13.42 2.94
N GLY A 229 -10.11 -13.76 1.87
CA GLY A 229 -9.53 -13.94 0.54
C GLY A 229 -8.37 -14.94 0.57
N GLY A 230 -7.22 -14.56 0.00
CA GLY A 230 -6.01 -15.39 -0.01
C GLY A 230 -5.39 -15.60 1.36
N LEU A 231 -5.69 -14.76 2.37
CA LEU A 231 -5.21 -14.95 3.73
C LEU A 231 -5.81 -16.17 4.43
N ALA A 232 -6.90 -16.75 3.91
CA ALA A 232 -7.41 -18.04 4.39
C ALA A 232 -6.32 -19.14 4.33
N ARG A 233 -5.38 -19.03 3.39
CA ARG A 233 -4.24 -19.95 3.29
C ARG A 233 -3.24 -19.77 4.44
N ILE A 234 -3.09 -18.56 4.96
CA ILE A 234 -2.25 -18.27 6.14
C ILE A 234 -2.90 -18.81 7.40
N ASP A 235 -4.21 -18.59 7.56
CA ASP A 235 -4.99 -19.19 8.63
C ASP A 235 -4.81 -20.72 8.64
N ALA A 236 -4.94 -21.37 7.47
CA ALA A 236 -4.73 -22.81 7.32
C ALA A 236 -3.28 -23.24 7.64
N LEU A 237 -2.28 -22.48 7.19
CA LEU A 237 -0.86 -22.77 7.42
C LEU A 237 -0.48 -22.75 8.91
N PHE A 238 -1.08 -21.84 9.69
CA PHE A 238 -0.84 -21.70 11.12
C PHE A 238 -1.89 -22.40 12.00
N HIS A 239 -2.86 -23.12 11.40
CA HIS A 239 -3.99 -23.71 12.11
C HIS A 239 -4.73 -22.69 13.01
N SER A 240 -4.95 -21.49 12.49
CA SER A 240 -5.61 -20.38 13.18
C SER A 240 -6.82 -19.87 12.39
N ASN A 241 -7.57 -18.94 12.98
CA ASN A 241 -8.73 -18.30 12.36
C ASN A 241 -8.68 -16.76 12.47
N GLY A 242 -7.47 -16.22 12.63
CA GLY A 242 -7.25 -14.80 12.93
C GLY A 242 -7.71 -13.90 11.78
N TYR A 243 -7.32 -14.21 10.55
CA TYR A 243 -7.70 -13.41 9.40
C TYR A 243 -9.16 -13.62 9.02
N THR A 244 -9.66 -14.85 9.09
CA THR A 244 -11.08 -15.16 8.87
C THR A 244 -11.95 -14.32 9.81
N THR A 245 -11.64 -14.33 11.11
CA THR A 245 -12.39 -13.54 12.10
C THR A 245 -12.28 -12.04 11.84
N THR A 246 -11.08 -11.55 11.54
CA THR A 246 -10.82 -10.11 11.33
C THR A 246 -11.55 -9.59 10.09
N PHE A 247 -11.43 -10.27 8.96
CA PHE A 247 -12.01 -9.83 7.69
C PHE A 247 -13.52 -10.03 7.63
N SER A 248 -14.06 -11.07 8.26
CA SER A 248 -15.53 -11.22 8.37
C SER A 248 -16.18 -10.09 9.18
N ASN A 249 -15.43 -9.46 10.09
CA ASN A 249 -15.89 -8.35 10.92
C ASN A 249 -15.34 -6.98 10.47
N ALA A 250 -14.76 -6.88 9.27
CA ALA A 250 -14.20 -5.65 8.74
C ALA A 250 -15.27 -4.54 8.66
N PRO A 251 -15.02 -3.31 9.17
CA PRO A 251 -16.00 -2.23 9.14
C PRO A 251 -16.46 -1.85 7.72
N VAL A 252 -15.56 -1.98 6.74
CA VAL A 252 -15.78 -1.62 5.33
C VAL A 252 -15.49 -2.84 4.45
N VAL A 253 -16.50 -3.68 4.24
CA VAL A 253 -16.38 -4.92 3.44
C VAL A 253 -16.16 -4.63 1.95
N PHE A 254 -16.93 -3.69 1.39
CA PHE A 254 -16.91 -3.33 -0.04
C PHE A 254 -16.16 -2.02 -0.27
N GLY A 255 -14.98 -1.88 0.33
CA GLY A 255 -14.13 -0.69 0.25
C GLY A 255 -12.88 -0.91 -0.60
N ALA A 256 -12.98 -1.62 -1.74
CA ALA A 256 -11.79 -1.92 -2.54
C ALA A 256 -11.13 -0.65 -3.10
N PHE A 257 -11.92 0.29 -3.65
CA PHE A 257 -11.42 1.51 -4.29
C PHE A 257 -11.54 2.75 -3.38
N PRO A 258 -10.47 3.57 -3.27
CA PRO A 258 -9.09 3.27 -3.62
C PRO A 258 -8.47 2.31 -2.59
N SER A 259 -7.37 1.63 -2.96
CA SER A 259 -6.66 0.78 -2.03
C SER A 259 -5.91 1.62 -0.99
N LEU A 260 -6.36 1.54 0.27
CA LEU A 260 -5.64 2.18 1.38
C LEU A 260 -4.32 1.48 1.72
N HIS A 261 -4.18 0.18 1.41
CA HIS A 261 -2.90 -0.52 1.55
C HIS A 261 -1.84 0.07 0.63
N SER A 262 -2.16 0.27 -0.66
CA SER A 262 -1.24 0.90 -1.60
C SER A 262 -1.02 2.38 -1.26
N GLY A 263 -2.08 3.09 -0.87
CA GLY A 263 -1.99 4.48 -0.42
C GLY A 263 -1.02 4.66 0.75
N CYS A 264 -1.16 3.86 1.82
CA CYS A 264 -0.28 3.89 2.98
C CYS A 264 1.18 3.60 2.61
N ALA A 265 1.45 2.53 1.86
CA ALA A 265 2.82 2.23 1.46
C ALA A 265 3.43 3.26 0.50
N THR A 266 2.60 3.90 -0.34
CA THR A 266 3.06 4.99 -1.21
C THR A 266 3.45 6.21 -0.39
N ILE A 267 2.58 6.65 0.54
CA ILE A 267 2.86 7.84 1.33
C ILE A 267 4.07 7.62 2.26
N GLU A 268 4.23 6.42 2.81
CA GLU A 268 5.44 6.01 3.54
C GLU A 268 6.68 6.09 2.65
N ALA A 269 6.64 5.52 1.44
CA ALA A 269 7.77 5.54 0.52
C ALA A 269 8.14 6.96 0.06
N LEU A 270 7.15 7.82 -0.20
CA LEU A 270 7.37 9.23 -0.56
C LEU A 270 8.02 9.99 0.59
N VAL A 271 7.48 9.86 1.80
CA VAL A 271 7.99 10.55 3.00
C VAL A 271 9.39 10.08 3.35
N VAL A 272 9.63 8.77 3.36
CA VAL A 272 10.97 8.22 3.64
C VAL A 272 11.95 8.60 2.53
N SER A 273 11.54 8.60 1.26
CA SER A 273 12.42 9.04 0.16
C SER A 273 12.77 10.52 0.25
N HIS A 274 11.84 11.36 0.73
CA HIS A 274 12.05 12.80 0.88
C HIS A 274 13.04 13.14 1.99
N PHE A 275 12.88 12.52 3.18
CA PHE A 275 13.74 12.80 4.33
C PHE A 275 15.00 11.92 4.38
N PHE A 276 14.95 10.73 3.80
CA PHE A 276 16.03 9.74 3.79
C PHE A 276 16.28 9.16 2.39
N PRO A 277 16.82 9.94 1.43
CA PRO A 277 17.00 9.49 0.03
C PRO A 277 17.84 8.23 -0.14
N ALA A 278 18.68 7.88 0.84
CA ALA A 278 19.46 6.65 0.83
C ALA A 278 18.60 5.39 1.06
N ALA A 279 17.41 5.55 1.64
CA ALA A 279 16.46 4.48 1.93
C ALA A 279 15.47 4.23 0.77
N THR A 280 15.37 5.15 -0.19
CA THR A 280 14.46 5.10 -1.36
C THR A 280 14.37 3.73 -2.04
N PRO A 281 15.47 3.05 -2.45
CA PRO A 281 15.34 1.77 -3.13
C PRO A 281 14.69 0.69 -2.26
N TYR A 282 14.92 0.70 -0.94
CA TYR A 282 14.36 -0.32 -0.04
C TYR A 282 12.88 -0.09 0.24
N VAL A 283 12.48 1.17 0.45
CA VAL A 283 11.06 1.47 0.69
C VAL A 283 10.22 1.24 -0.56
N TRP A 284 10.73 1.59 -1.75
CA TRP A 284 10.01 1.31 -2.99
C TRP A 284 10.00 -0.19 -3.35
N ALA A 285 11.04 -0.94 -3.00
CA ALA A 285 11.00 -2.40 -3.10
C ALA A 285 9.90 -2.99 -2.20
N TYR A 286 9.81 -2.54 -0.94
CA TYR A 286 8.71 -2.93 -0.04
C TYR A 286 7.34 -2.56 -0.61
N THR A 287 7.16 -1.33 -1.08
CA THR A 287 5.90 -0.87 -1.69
C THR A 287 5.50 -1.72 -2.89
N GLY A 288 6.45 -2.06 -3.78
CA GLY A 288 6.20 -2.95 -4.92
C GLY A 288 5.76 -4.35 -4.51
N VAL A 289 6.42 -4.94 -3.50
CA VAL A 289 6.02 -6.26 -2.96
C VAL A 289 4.64 -6.17 -2.29
N LEU A 290 4.34 -5.09 -1.57
CA LEU A 290 3.01 -4.90 -0.97
C LEU A 290 1.91 -4.80 -2.04
N TYR A 291 2.15 -4.07 -3.14
CA TYR A 291 1.17 -3.97 -4.23
C TYR A 291 0.86 -5.35 -4.80
N TRP A 292 1.92 -6.11 -5.12
CA TRP A 292 1.76 -7.48 -5.56
C TRP A 292 1.02 -8.33 -4.52
N ALA A 293 1.37 -8.21 -3.23
CA ALA A 293 0.73 -8.96 -2.15
C ALA A 293 -0.78 -8.69 -2.05
N THR A 294 -1.22 -7.44 -2.22
CA THR A 294 -2.64 -7.09 -2.17
C THR A 294 -3.46 -7.78 -3.27
N MET A 295 -2.89 -7.92 -4.47
CA MET A 295 -3.53 -8.62 -5.60
C MET A 295 -3.43 -10.13 -5.45
N TYR A 296 -2.24 -10.64 -5.07
CA TYR A 296 -1.99 -12.07 -4.84
C TYR A 296 -2.86 -12.66 -3.71
N LEU A 297 -3.14 -11.86 -2.68
CA LEU A 297 -4.06 -12.22 -1.58
C LEU A 297 -5.52 -11.86 -1.89
N THR A 298 -5.84 -11.46 -3.13
CA THR A 298 -7.22 -11.26 -3.64
C THR A 298 -7.99 -10.10 -3.01
N HIS A 299 -7.29 -9.13 -2.40
CA HIS A 299 -7.91 -8.01 -1.70
C HIS A 299 -8.05 -6.74 -2.53
N HIS A 300 -7.27 -6.60 -3.60
CA HIS A 300 -7.33 -5.44 -4.48
C HIS A 300 -7.09 -5.82 -5.94
N TYR A 301 -7.70 -5.06 -6.84
CA TYR A 301 -7.36 -5.09 -8.26
C TYR A 301 -6.08 -4.28 -8.52
N LEU A 302 -5.58 -4.23 -9.75
CA LEU A 302 -4.48 -3.30 -10.06
C LEU A 302 -4.97 -1.84 -10.07
N ILE A 303 -6.19 -1.58 -10.54
CA ILE A 303 -6.71 -0.23 -10.75
C ILE A 303 -6.94 0.56 -9.45
N ASP A 304 -7.42 -0.10 -8.40
CA ASP A 304 -7.57 0.50 -7.07
C ASP A 304 -6.23 0.60 -6.33
N VAL A 305 -5.26 -0.29 -6.60
CA VAL A 305 -3.85 -0.11 -6.16
C VAL A 305 -3.26 1.16 -6.76
N VAL A 306 -3.42 1.39 -8.06
CA VAL A 306 -2.99 2.63 -8.73
C VAL A 306 -3.75 3.84 -8.17
N GLY A 307 -5.06 3.73 -7.98
CA GLY A 307 -5.89 4.78 -7.39
C GLY A 307 -5.40 5.22 -6.01
N GLY A 308 -5.03 4.26 -5.14
CA GLY A 308 -4.44 4.54 -3.83
C GLY A 308 -3.08 5.24 -3.92
N ALA A 309 -2.22 4.82 -4.85
CA ALA A 309 -0.93 5.46 -5.08
C ALA A 309 -1.07 6.91 -5.60
N CYS A 310 -2.02 7.16 -6.50
CA CYS A 310 -2.36 8.50 -6.98
C CYS A 310 -2.89 9.38 -5.85
N LEU A 311 -3.79 8.85 -5.01
CA LEU A 311 -4.31 9.55 -3.83
C LEU A 311 -3.17 9.96 -2.89
N ALA A 312 -2.29 9.02 -2.54
CA ALA A 312 -1.14 9.29 -1.69
C ALA A 312 -0.21 10.35 -2.25
N THR A 313 0.08 10.28 -3.56
CA THR A 313 0.94 11.26 -4.25
C THR A 313 0.32 12.65 -4.23
N ALA A 314 -0.98 12.76 -4.53
CA ALA A 314 -1.69 14.03 -4.48
C ALA A 314 -1.66 14.65 -3.08
N PHE A 315 -1.94 13.85 -2.05
CA PHE A 315 -1.91 14.30 -0.65
C PHE A 315 -0.50 14.68 -0.20
N PHE A 316 0.53 13.92 -0.58
CA PHE A 316 1.92 14.25 -0.29
C PHE A 316 2.27 15.67 -0.74
N TYR A 317 2.07 15.97 -2.03
CA TYR A 317 2.43 17.27 -2.58
C TYR A 317 1.50 18.40 -2.13
N PHE A 318 0.21 18.11 -1.89
CA PHE A 318 -0.73 19.11 -1.40
C PHE A 318 -0.42 19.54 0.05
N PHE A 319 0.00 18.61 0.90
CA PHE A 319 0.31 18.89 2.31
C PHE A 319 1.78 19.23 2.59
N LEU A 320 2.70 19.03 1.64
CA LEU A 320 4.13 19.27 1.85
C LEU A 320 4.37 20.77 2.10
N PRO A 321 4.77 21.18 3.32
CA PRO A 321 4.97 22.58 3.61
C PRO A 321 6.25 23.10 2.93
N ALA A 322 6.23 24.35 2.48
CA ALA A 322 7.35 24.98 1.76
C ALA A 322 8.68 24.95 2.54
N GLU A 323 8.63 24.94 3.87
CA GLU A 323 9.80 24.84 4.74
C GLU A 323 10.48 23.45 4.71
N LEU A 324 9.72 22.40 4.40
CA LEU A 324 10.21 21.03 4.25
C LEU A 324 10.49 20.66 2.78
N ASP A 325 10.00 21.43 1.82
CA ASP A 325 10.29 21.20 0.41
C ASP A 325 11.71 21.66 0.04
N HIS A 326 12.50 20.71 -0.47
CA HIS A 326 13.88 20.95 -0.90
C HIS A 326 13.94 21.69 -2.25
N ASN A 327 12.86 21.67 -3.03
CA ASN A 327 12.80 22.30 -4.35
C ASN A 327 12.47 23.80 -4.27
N THR A 328 11.61 24.22 -3.33
CA THR A 328 11.33 25.65 -3.08
C THR A 328 12.57 26.42 -2.59
N LYS A 329 13.51 25.76 -1.92
CA LYS A 329 14.82 26.36 -1.58
C LYS A 329 15.73 26.58 -2.80
N ASN A 330 15.40 26.00 -3.96
CA ASN A 330 16.16 26.10 -5.20
C ASN A 330 15.42 26.85 -6.33
N GLY A 331 14.31 27.56 -6.08
CA GLY A 331 13.84 28.54 -7.07
C GLY A 331 12.41 29.05 -6.96
N PHE A 332 12.28 30.32 -6.60
CA PHE A 332 11.64 31.33 -7.46
C PHE A 332 12.64 32.47 -7.64
N GLY A 333 13.43 32.42 -8.72
CA GLY A 333 14.41 33.45 -9.09
C GLY A 333 15.87 33.00 -8.96
N GLY A 334 16.42 32.40 -10.01
CA GLY A 334 17.84 32.10 -10.10
C GLY A 334 18.13 31.09 -11.19
N SER A 335 18.75 31.55 -12.27
CA SER A 335 19.25 30.80 -13.42
C SER A 335 19.72 29.38 -13.09
N THR A 336 19.35 28.42 -13.95
CA THR A 336 19.90 27.07 -14.04
C THR A 336 21.42 27.10 -14.14
N THR A 337 22.10 27.14 -13.01
CA THR A 337 23.47 26.68 -12.87
C THR A 337 23.41 25.25 -12.36
N VAL A 338 23.77 24.32 -13.24
CA VAL A 338 24.11 22.95 -12.87
C VAL A 338 25.11 23.05 -11.72
N ARG A 339 24.67 22.73 -10.50
CA ARG A 339 25.55 22.69 -9.32
C ARG A 339 26.75 21.81 -9.66
N SER A 340 27.95 22.37 -9.59
CA SER A 340 29.14 21.58 -9.83
C SER A 340 29.28 20.57 -8.68
N LYS A 341 29.83 19.40 -8.97
CA LYS A 341 30.06 18.34 -7.98
C LYS A 341 30.76 18.88 -6.71
N TYR A 342 31.58 19.92 -6.82
CA TYR A 342 32.30 20.54 -5.72
C TYR A 342 31.39 21.24 -4.70
N ASP A 343 30.29 21.86 -5.15
CA ASP A 343 29.31 22.52 -4.26
C ASP A 343 28.49 21.52 -3.44
N GLN A 344 28.37 20.27 -3.92
CA GLN A 344 27.62 19.21 -3.23
C GLN A 344 28.44 18.55 -2.10
N TYR A 345 29.77 18.61 -2.18
CA TYR A 345 30.67 17.93 -1.24
C TYR A 345 31.49 18.88 -0.36
N ASP A 346 31.21 20.19 -0.42
CA ASP A 346 31.91 21.23 0.35
C ASP A 346 33.44 21.14 0.16
N LEU A 347 33.85 20.89 -1.09
CA LEU A 347 35.26 20.79 -1.49
C LEU A 347 35.67 22.13 -2.09
N GLU A 348 36.84 22.64 -1.69
CA GLU A 348 37.43 23.80 -2.36
C GLU A 348 37.63 23.49 -3.84
N ALA A 349 36.95 24.24 -4.72
CA ALA A 349 37.15 24.13 -6.15
C ALA A 349 38.58 24.62 -6.48
N PRO A 350 39.34 23.90 -7.32
CA PRO A 350 40.71 24.31 -7.65
C PRO A 350 40.70 25.72 -8.26
N PRO A 351 41.69 26.57 -7.91
CA PRO A 351 41.70 27.97 -8.33
C PRO A 351 41.73 28.06 -9.86
N ARG A 352 40.69 28.69 -10.42
CA ARG A 352 40.62 29.01 -11.85
C ARG A 352 41.76 29.97 -12.20
N ILE A 353 42.78 29.46 -12.90
CA ILE A 353 43.84 30.29 -13.49
C ILE A 353 43.18 31.23 -14.51
N ARG A 354 43.11 32.50 -14.13
CA ARG A 354 42.48 33.57 -14.91
C ARG A 354 43.48 34.07 -15.95
N ARG A 355 43.56 33.43 -17.12
CA ARG A 355 44.29 33.98 -18.27
C ARG A 355 43.44 35.07 -18.94
N ARG A 356 43.81 36.34 -18.76
CA ARG A 356 43.28 37.50 -19.52
C ARG A 356 44.16 37.72 -20.74
N THR A 357 43.53 37.75 -21.93
CA THR A 357 43.77 38.52 -23.18
C THR A 357 43.16 37.68 -24.33
N ALA A 358 42.55 38.18 -25.41
CA ALA A 358 42.06 39.47 -25.87
C ALA A 358 41.04 39.20 -27.01
N SER A 359 40.12 40.14 -27.24
CA SER A 359 39.57 40.59 -28.53
C SER A 359 39.34 39.62 -29.72
N ALA A 360 38.06 39.56 -30.11
CA ALA A 360 37.50 39.60 -31.48
C ALA A 360 37.45 38.34 -32.37
N PHE A 361 36.30 38.31 -33.07
CA PHE A 361 35.99 37.75 -34.38
C PHE A 361 35.27 36.39 -34.50
N SER A 362 34.22 36.49 -35.31
CA SER A 362 33.36 35.47 -35.92
C SER A 362 34.14 34.37 -36.64
N ALA A 363 33.68 33.12 -36.56
CA ALA A 363 33.27 32.30 -37.70
C ALA A 363 33.13 30.81 -37.32
N THR A 364 32.41 30.12 -38.20
CA THR A 364 31.88 28.76 -38.21
C THR A 364 32.92 27.65 -38.39
N SER A 365 32.44 26.38 -38.32
CA SER A 365 33.08 25.11 -38.75
C SER A 365 34.07 24.51 -37.74
N SER A 366 34.34 23.21 -37.63
CA SER A 366 33.76 21.90 -37.99
C SER A 366 34.86 20.88 -37.62
N LEU A 367 34.49 19.65 -37.22
CA LEU A 367 35.36 18.44 -37.14
C LEU A 367 36.42 18.48 -36.01
N ASP A 368 36.41 17.56 -35.04
CA ASP A 368 36.74 16.12 -35.05
C ASP A 368 38.24 15.81 -35.19
N SER A 369 38.65 14.81 -34.39
CA SER A 369 39.89 14.01 -34.38
C SER A 369 41.14 14.43 -33.57
N GLN A 370 41.55 13.46 -32.71
CA GLN A 370 42.91 12.94 -32.42
C GLN A 370 43.81 13.77 -31.48
N ASP A 371 44.11 13.28 -30.27
CA ASP A 371 45.07 12.23 -29.85
C ASP A 371 46.51 12.74 -29.83
N GLU A 372 47.11 12.84 -28.63
CA GLU A 372 48.54 12.57 -28.34
C GLU A 372 48.71 12.21 -26.83
N GLU A 373 49.18 10.98 -26.60
CA GLU A 373 50.30 10.55 -25.73
C GLU A 373 50.34 10.93 -24.23
N GLU A 374 50.85 10.14 -23.27
CA GLU A 374 51.37 8.77 -23.12
C GLU A 374 51.59 8.59 -21.59
N GLN A 375 51.34 7.40 -21.03
CA GLN A 375 52.36 6.61 -20.30
C GLN A 375 51.77 5.36 -19.61
N GLU A 376 52.58 4.32 -19.68
CA GLU A 376 52.29 2.89 -19.71
C GLU A 376 52.71 2.20 -18.39
N ILE A 377 51.98 1.16 -17.95
CA ILE A 377 52.55 0.10 -17.11
C ILE A 377 52.10 -1.25 -17.68
N SER A 378 53.10 -2.11 -17.91
CA SER A 378 53.09 -3.29 -18.74
C SER A 378 52.90 -4.61 -17.96
N TYR A 379 52.16 -5.58 -18.53
CA TYR A 379 52.48 -7.01 -18.45
C TYR A 379 51.79 -7.85 -19.55
N ARG A 380 52.50 -8.86 -20.05
CA ARG A 380 52.39 -9.58 -21.35
C ARG A 380 51.23 -10.60 -21.51
N SER A 381 50.80 -10.75 -22.78
CA SER A 381 49.94 -11.80 -23.39
C SER A 381 50.74 -13.02 -23.93
N PRO A 382 50.07 -14.05 -24.50
CA PRO A 382 50.02 -14.19 -25.98
C PRO A 382 48.67 -14.73 -26.52
N LEU A 383 48.00 -14.07 -27.49
CA LEU A 383 48.07 -14.20 -28.98
C LEU A 383 47.34 -15.41 -29.62
N SER A 384 46.35 -15.14 -30.50
CA SER A 384 46.30 -15.58 -31.92
C SER A 384 45.20 -14.82 -32.71
N VAL A 385 45.52 -13.89 -33.62
CA VAL A 385 45.63 -13.98 -35.10
C VAL A 385 44.32 -13.85 -35.92
N ASN A 386 44.20 -12.68 -36.58
CA ASN A 386 43.65 -12.29 -37.91
C ASN A 386 42.57 -13.14 -38.62
N ALA A 387 41.51 -12.49 -39.13
CA ALA A 387 41.44 -11.92 -40.50
C ALA A 387 40.02 -11.41 -40.86
N ASN A 388 39.97 -10.49 -41.82
CA ASN A 388 38.93 -9.49 -42.13
C ASN A 388 37.65 -9.95 -42.89
N PRO A 389 36.63 -9.06 -43.04
CA PRO A 389 35.22 -9.34 -43.41
C PRO A 389 34.87 -8.99 -44.88
N ILE A 390 33.56 -8.88 -45.23
CA ILE A 390 32.88 -8.38 -46.48
C ILE A 390 32.16 -9.52 -47.27
N ASN A 391 30.94 -9.47 -47.88
CA ASN A 391 29.86 -8.49 -48.08
C ASN A 391 28.51 -9.19 -48.42
N SER A 392 27.45 -8.37 -48.38
CA SER A 392 26.13 -8.38 -49.03
C SER A 392 25.90 -9.10 -50.39
N GLY A 393 24.65 -9.54 -50.64
CA GLY A 393 24.01 -9.48 -51.97
C GLY A 393 23.09 -10.66 -52.37
N ASN A 394 21.76 -10.45 -52.37
CA ASN A 394 20.79 -11.16 -53.24
C ASN A 394 20.84 -10.55 -54.66
N PRO A 395 20.24 -11.12 -55.75
CA PRO A 395 19.15 -12.12 -55.84
C PRO A 395 19.35 -13.21 -56.93
N PHE A 396 18.46 -14.22 -57.06
CA PHE A 396 18.03 -14.81 -58.36
C PHE A 396 16.87 -15.83 -58.18
N LEU A 397 15.84 -15.73 -59.04
CA LEU A 397 14.72 -16.68 -59.24
C LEU A 397 15.10 -17.76 -60.28
N PRO A 398 14.41 -18.91 -60.29
CA PRO A 398 13.54 -19.20 -61.44
C PRO A 398 12.20 -19.88 -61.11
N GLN A 399 11.31 -19.83 -62.11
CA GLN A 399 9.89 -20.21 -62.16
C GLN A 399 9.69 -21.67 -62.63
N GLY A 400 8.67 -22.37 -62.11
CA GLY A 400 8.21 -23.69 -62.59
C GLY A 400 6.91 -24.15 -61.89
N ASP A 401 5.96 -24.65 -62.67
CA ASP A 401 4.50 -24.65 -62.45
C ASP A 401 3.88 -25.79 -61.58
N ARG A 402 2.69 -25.47 -61.03
CA ARG A 402 1.48 -26.30 -60.74
C ARG A 402 1.49 -27.36 -59.61
N GLU A 403 0.73 -27.11 -58.53
CA GLU A 403 -0.66 -27.60 -58.30
C GLU A 403 -1.24 -27.13 -56.94
N ARG A 404 -2.58 -27.07 -56.88
CA ARG A 404 -3.38 -26.35 -55.88
C ARG A 404 -3.53 -27.08 -54.53
N LEU A 405 -3.29 -26.37 -53.42
CA LEU A 405 -3.75 -26.73 -52.06
C LEU A 405 -4.49 -25.53 -51.44
N PRO A 406 -5.63 -25.72 -50.73
CA PRO A 406 -6.37 -24.62 -50.16
C PRO A 406 -5.72 -24.12 -48.85
N LYS A 407 -5.50 -22.81 -48.77
CA LYS A 407 -5.04 -22.08 -47.58
C LYS A 407 -6.09 -22.14 -46.47
N ARG A 408 -5.71 -22.59 -45.27
CA ARG A 408 -6.42 -22.29 -44.02
C ARG A 408 -6.06 -20.87 -43.57
N GLY A 409 -7.04 -19.98 -43.59
CA GLY A 409 -6.94 -18.64 -43.02
C GLY A 409 -7.14 -18.67 -41.51
N HIS A 410 -6.33 -17.89 -40.80
CA HIS A 410 -6.48 -17.61 -39.38
C HIS A 410 -7.52 -16.50 -39.14
N LYS A 411 -8.31 -16.73 -38.07
CA LYS A 411 -8.95 -15.76 -37.16
C LYS A 411 -10.06 -14.85 -37.71
N HIS A 412 -11.25 -14.99 -37.10
CA HIS A 412 -12.09 -13.85 -36.75
C HIS A 412 -12.88 -14.13 -35.46
N THR A 413 -12.64 -13.27 -34.47
CA THR A 413 -13.61 -12.65 -33.54
C THR A 413 -14.78 -13.50 -33.02
N ALA A 414 -14.70 -13.93 -31.75
CA ALA A 414 -15.89 -14.32 -30.99
C ALA A 414 -16.60 -13.06 -30.47
N SER A 415 -17.87 -12.94 -30.84
CA SER A 415 -18.77 -11.83 -30.55
C SER A 415 -19.20 -11.80 -29.08
N ILE A 416 -19.48 -10.60 -28.58
CA ILE A 416 -19.87 -10.20 -27.21
C ILE A 416 -21.08 -10.97 -26.61
N ALA A 417 -21.73 -11.83 -27.37
CA ALA A 417 -22.84 -12.67 -26.91
C ALA A 417 -22.42 -13.98 -26.19
N SER A 418 -21.15 -14.42 -26.24
CA SER A 418 -20.71 -15.64 -25.53
C SER A 418 -20.30 -15.42 -24.07
N LEU A 419 -20.32 -14.18 -23.59
CA LEU A 419 -19.98 -13.81 -22.21
C LEU A 419 -21.18 -13.77 -21.24
N ILE A 420 -22.39 -14.12 -21.69
CA ILE A 420 -23.62 -13.99 -20.89
C ILE A 420 -24.15 -15.35 -20.36
N ARG A 421 -23.54 -16.49 -20.69
CA ARG A 421 -23.86 -17.76 -20.02
C ARG A 421 -22.91 -18.04 -18.87
N ALA A 422 -23.21 -17.42 -17.72
CA ALA A 422 -22.59 -17.75 -16.43
C ALA A 422 -23.33 -18.88 -15.68
N GLU A 423 -24.46 -19.37 -16.19
CA GLU A 423 -25.30 -20.37 -15.50
C GLU A 423 -24.78 -21.82 -15.58
N GLU A 424 -23.74 -22.10 -16.36
CA GLU A 424 -23.25 -23.47 -16.56
C GLU A 424 -22.04 -23.85 -15.68
N ARG A 425 -21.60 -22.97 -14.77
CA ARG A 425 -20.47 -23.23 -13.84
C ARG A 425 -20.87 -23.42 -12.38
N VAL A 426 -22.15 -23.68 -12.10
CA VAL A 426 -22.68 -23.78 -10.72
C VAL A 426 -22.82 -25.24 -10.25
N GLU A 427 -22.58 -26.25 -11.10
CA GLU A 427 -22.76 -27.66 -10.69
C GLU A 427 -21.50 -28.41 -10.24
N ASP A 428 -20.29 -27.86 -10.42
CA ASP A 428 -19.08 -28.51 -9.92
C ASP A 428 -18.79 -28.04 -8.48
N GLY A 429 -19.48 -28.67 -7.53
CA GLY A 429 -19.25 -28.53 -6.09
C GLY A 429 -17.79 -28.83 -5.71
N TRP A 430 -17.17 -27.89 -5.00
CA TRP A 430 -15.82 -28.01 -4.49
C TRP A 430 -15.73 -29.13 -3.43
N SER A 431 -14.90 -30.14 -3.66
CA SER A 431 -14.50 -31.15 -2.66
C SER A 431 -13.20 -30.75 -1.94
N PRO A 432 -13.08 -30.89 -0.60
CA PRO A 432 -11.86 -30.57 0.12
C PRO A 432 -10.74 -31.56 -0.23
N ILE A 433 -9.57 -31.06 -0.60
CA ILE A 433 -8.37 -31.90 -0.81
C ILE A 433 -7.91 -32.42 0.55
N GLY A 434 -8.19 -33.70 0.79
CA GLY A 434 -7.70 -34.47 1.92
C GLY A 434 -6.21 -34.78 1.81
N THR A 435 -5.54 -34.71 2.95
CA THR A 435 -4.20 -35.22 3.23
C THR A 435 -4.14 -36.75 3.07
N GLY A 436 -3.13 -37.27 2.37
CA GLY A 436 -2.85 -38.71 2.38
C GLY A 436 -1.95 -39.20 1.25
N TYR A 437 -0.66 -39.44 1.55
CA TYR A 437 0.23 -40.25 0.73
C TYR A 437 -0.23 -41.73 0.74
N GLY A 438 -0.29 -42.38 -0.42
CA GLY A 438 -0.54 -43.83 -0.53
C GLY A 438 -0.12 -44.42 -1.88
N MET A 439 0.88 -45.29 -1.88
CA MET A 439 1.31 -46.14 -3.01
C MET A 439 0.27 -47.21 -3.34
N PRO A 440 0.22 -47.74 -4.58
CA PRO A 440 -0.92 -48.53 -5.06
C PRO A 440 -0.81 -50.03 -4.69
N SER A 441 -1.96 -50.68 -4.49
CA SER A 441 -2.08 -52.14 -4.56
C SER A 441 -3.37 -52.57 -5.30
N SER A 442 -3.24 -53.69 -6.01
CA SER A 442 -4.12 -54.26 -7.05
C SER A 442 -5.46 -54.86 -6.53
N PRO A 443 -6.41 -55.23 -7.43
CA PRO A 443 -7.85 -55.26 -7.15
C PRO A 443 -8.39 -56.64 -6.70
N LEU A 444 -9.48 -56.65 -5.93
CA LEU A 444 -10.32 -57.82 -5.70
C LEU A 444 -11.84 -57.50 -5.80
N ARG A 445 -12.57 -58.53 -6.23
CA ARG A 445 -13.94 -58.61 -6.80
C ARG A 445 -15.12 -58.21 -5.87
N PRO A 446 -16.32 -57.96 -6.44
CA PRO A 446 -17.50 -57.47 -5.72
C PRO A 446 -18.33 -58.57 -5.04
N ARG A 447 -19.07 -58.21 -3.99
CA ARG A 447 -20.19 -58.98 -3.43
C ARG A 447 -21.45 -58.12 -3.28
N GLU A 448 -22.57 -58.80 -3.49
CA GLU A 448 -23.93 -58.35 -3.73
C GLU A 448 -24.69 -57.74 -2.53
N ASN A 449 -25.54 -56.76 -2.88
CA ASN A 449 -26.92 -56.47 -2.48
C ASN A 449 -27.56 -57.18 -1.26
N GLY A 450 -28.14 -56.36 -0.38
CA GLY A 450 -29.18 -56.73 0.59
C GLY A 450 -29.88 -55.49 1.14
N GLU A 451 -31.20 -55.45 0.96
CA GLU A 451 -32.19 -54.35 1.10
C GLU A 451 -32.51 -53.85 2.54
N PRO A 452 -33.34 -52.80 2.71
CA PRO A 452 -33.30 -51.86 3.83
C PRO A 452 -34.31 -52.14 4.95
N THR A 453 -34.06 -51.60 6.16
CA THR A 453 -35.09 -51.42 7.18
C THR A 453 -34.96 -50.07 7.89
N THR A 454 -36.06 -49.33 7.91
CA THR A 454 -36.45 -48.24 8.83
C THR A 454 -37.90 -48.56 9.25
N PRO A 455 -38.55 -47.89 10.23
CA PRO A 455 -38.09 -46.83 11.15
C PRO A 455 -38.52 -47.06 12.62
N THR A 456 -37.98 -46.29 13.58
CA THR A 456 -38.77 -45.91 14.76
C THR A 456 -38.33 -44.57 15.37
N ASN A 457 -39.33 -43.71 15.55
CA ASN A 457 -39.29 -42.43 16.27
C ASN A 457 -38.96 -42.63 17.75
N ILE A 458 -38.13 -41.75 18.32
CA ILE A 458 -38.29 -41.34 19.73
C ILE A 458 -38.14 -39.81 19.80
N ILE A 459 -39.21 -39.21 20.32
CA ILE A 459 -39.35 -37.84 20.77
C ILE A 459 -38.72 -37.75 22.16
N GLU A 460 -37.86 -36.77 22.42
CA GLU A 460 -37.67 -36.27 23.78
C GLU A 460 -37.33 -34.78 23.74
N ASN A 461 -38.31 -33.99 24.21
CA ASN A 461 -38.11 -32.64 24.70
C ASN A 461 -37.41 -32.75 26.05
N ASP A 462 -36.39 -31.93 26.32
CA ASP A 462 -36.31 -31.31 27.63
C ASP A 462 -35.59 -29.96 27.67
N ASN A 463 -36.03 -29.18 28.66
CA ASN A 463 -35.96 -27.73 28.79
C ASN A 463 -34.64 -27.18 29.39
N THR A 464 -34.39 -25.91 29.04
CA THR A 464 -33.91 -24.81 29.90
C THR A 464 -32.51 -24.79 30.55
N LEU A 465 -31.82 -23.67 30.25
CA LEU A 465 -31.05 -22.79 31.16
C LEU A 465 -29.82 -23.36 31.88
N SER A 466 -28.63 -22.92 31.47
CA SER A 466 -27.78 -22.00 32.26
C SER A 466 -26.36 -21.86 31.66
N GLN A 467 -25.69 -20.77 32.06
CA GLN A 467 -24.26 -20.42 31.88
C GLN A 467 -23.96 -19.58 30.62
N LEU A 468 -24.03 -18.24 30.65
CA LEU A 468 -23.10 -17.30 31.30
C LEU A 468 -21.63 -17.72 31.14
N GLY A 469 -20.94 -17.09 30.16
CA GLY A 469 -19.58 -17.45 29.78
C GLY A 469 -18.85 -16.33 29.02
N TRP A 470 -18.60 -15.22 29.72
CA TRP A 470 -17.39 -14.37 29.66
C TRP A 470 -16.75 -14.04 28.29
N THR A 471 -16.90 -12.77 27.91
CA THR A 471 -16.03 -12.03 26.98
C THR A 471 -14.58 -12.01 27.45
N SER A 472 -13.67 -12.62 26.70
CA SER A 472 -12.24 -12.35 26.78
C SER A 472 -11.86 -11.28 25.77
N MET A 473 -11.54 -10.09 26.27
CA MET A 473 -10.77 -9.07 25.56
C MET A 473 -9.38 -9.65 25.24
N SER A 474 -8.98 -9.60 23.97
CA SER A 474 -7.58 -9.70 23.56
C SER A 474 -7.32 -8.62 22.51
N LEU A 475 -6.34 -7.80 22.88
CA LEU A 475 -5.75 -6.61 22.26
C LEU A 475 -5.77 -6.52 20.73
#